data_AF-A0A7V3CWF0-F1
#
_entry.id   AF-A0A7V3CWF0-F1
#
_cell.length_a   1.000
_cell.length_b   1.000
_cell.length_c   1.000
_cell.angle_alpha   90.00
_cell.angle_beta   90.00
_cell.angle_gamma   90.00
#
_symmetry.space_group_name_H-M   'P 1'
#
loop_
_entity.id
_entity.type
_entity.pdbx_description
1 polymer ?
#
loop_
_entity_poly.entity_id
_entity_poly.type
_entity_poly.pdbx_seq_one_letter_code
_entity_poly.pdbx_strand_id
1 'polypeptide(L)' 'MRFSLNVDHVATLRNARGEVQPDPVTFALIAEQFGVDGIVVHLREDRRHINERDVRLLRELVTTKLDL' A
#
# COMPACT_ATOMS: atom_id res chain seq x y z
N MET A 1 -13.34 14.90 10.16
CA MET A 1 -12.79 14.54 8.83
C MET A 1 -12.11 13.19 8.96
N ARG A 2 -12.12 12.36 7.92
CA ARG A 2 -11.32 11.13 7.85
C ARG A 2 -10.36 11.24 6.66
N PHE A 3 -9.11 10.82 6.83
CA PHE A 3 -8.07 10.83 5.82
C PHE A 3 -7.50 9.42 5.64
N SER A 4 -7.73 8.84 4.46
CA SER A 4 -7.09 7.58 4.06
C SER A 4 -6.02 7.84 3.01
N LEU A 5 -4.89 7.13 3.12
CA LEU A 5 -3.73 7.35 2.26
C LEU A 5 -3.63 6.27 1.18
N ASN A 6 -3.55 6.68 -0.07
CA ASN A 6 -3.24 5.77 -1.17
C ASN A 6 -1.73 5.52 -1.28
N VAL A 7 -1.33 4.26 -1.40
CA VAL A 7 0.09 3.85 -1.46
C VAL A 7 0.51 3.22 -2.80
N ASP A 8 -0.32 3.29 -3.85
CA ASP A 8 -0.05 2.68 -5.16
C ASP A 8 1.24 3.23 -5.81
N HIS A 9 1.50 4.52 -5.60
CA HIS A 9 2.68 5.17 -6.20
C HIS A 9 4.00 4.77 -5.53
N VAL A 10 3.98 4.24 -4.30
CA VAL A 10 5.15 3.61 -3.70
C VAL A 10 5.53 2.36 -4.50
N ALA A 11 4.53 1.52 -4.81
CA ALA A 11 4.73 0.34 -5.64
C ALA A 11 5.14 0.69 -7.08
N THR A 12 4.67 1.81 -7.61
CA THR A 12 5.11 2.32 -8.93
C THR A 12 6.62 2.55 -8.96
N LEU A 13 7.15 3.22 -7.93
CA LEU A 13 8.58 3.51 -7.83
C LEU A 13 9.41 2.23 -7.66
N ARG A 14 8.93 1.28 -6.85
CA ARG A 14 9.53 -0.06 -6.72
C ARG A 14 9.61 -0.78 -8.06
N ASN A 15 8.48 -0.89 -8.76
CA ASN A 15 8.37 -1.66 -9.99
C ASN A 15 9.21 -1.06 -11.13
N ALA A 16 9.36 0.27 -11.16
CA ALA A 16 10.21 0.95 -12.15
C ALA A 16 11.69 0.52 -12.10
N ARG A 17 12.16 0.00 -10.95
CA ARG A 17 13.54 -0.49 -10.78
C ARG A 17 13.64 -2.01 -10.68
N GLY A 18 12.52 -2.72 -10.60
CA GLY A 18 12.52 -4.17 -10.33
C GLY A 18 13.13 -4.54 -8.98
N GLU A 19 13.17 -3.59 -8.05
CA GLU A 19 13.76 -3.76 -6.72
C GLU A 19 12.68 -4.16 -5.69
N VAL A 20 13.10 -4.46 -4.46
CA VAL A 20 12.18 -4.72 -3.34
C VAL A 20 11.80 -3.44 -2.58
N GLN A 21 12.50 -2.33 -2.83
CA GLN A 21 12.27 -1.04 -2.19
C GLN A 21 11.99 0.07 -3.22
N PRO A 22 11.17 1.08 -2.87
CA PRO A 22 10.43 1.20 -1.61
C PRO A 22 9.25 0.21 -1.51
N ASP A 23 9.02 -0.39 -0.34
CA ASP A 23 7.92 -1.34 -0.13
C ASP A 23 6.61 -0.63 0.25
N PRO A 24 5.52 -0.74 -0.54
CA PRO A 24 4.21 -0.15 -0.19
C PRO A 24 3.67 -0.65 1.15
N VAL A 25 3.98 -1.88 1.56
CA VAL A 25 3.55 -2.44 2.85
C VAL A 25 4.21 -1.69 4.00
N THR A 26 5.54 -1.52 3.94
CA THR A 26 6.28 -0.76 4.96
C THR A 26 5.78 0.68 5.04
N PHE A 27 5.53 1.32 3.89
CA PHE A 27 5.03 2.69 3.86
C PHE A 27 3.63 2.82 4.46
N ALA A 28 2.73 1.86 4.20
CA ALA A 28 1.40 1.82 4.80
C ALA A 28 1.45 1.73 6.33
N LEU A 29 2.31 0.86 6.88
CA LEU A 29 2.49 0.73 8.34
C LEU A 29 3.06 2.00 8.97
N ILE A 30 3.98 2.68 8.29
CA ILE A 30 4.48 3.99 8.73
C ILE A 30 3.33 5.00 8.72
N ALA A 31 2.52 5.06 7.66
CA ALA A 31 1.40 5.99 7.56
C ALA A 31 0.38 5.80 8.69
N GLU A 32 0.07 4.56 9.08
CA GLU A 32 -0.79 4.28 10.25
C GLU A 32 -0.23 4.87 11.55
N GLN A 33 1.09 4.80 11.74
CA GLN A 33 1.75 5.41 12.91
C GLN A 33 1.65 6.95 12.93
N PHE A 34 1.45 7.58 11.77
CA PHE A 34 1.21 9.02 11.64
C PHE A 34 -0.27 9.42 11.68
N GLY A 35 -1.18 8.47 11.97
CA GLY A 35 -2.57 8.76 12.30
C GLY A 35 -3.51 8.86 11.09
N VAL A 36 -3.21 8.20 9.98
CA VAL A 36 -4.20 8.03 8.90
C VAL A 36 -5.35 7.13 9.34
N ASP A 37 -6.57 7.42 8.89
CA ASP A 37 -7.77 6.64 9.23
C ASP A 37 -7.88 5.33 8.41
N GLY A 38 -7.04 5.17 7.37
CA GLY A 38 -7.01 3.98 6.54
C GLY A 38 -5.99 4.04 5.42
N ILE A 39 -5.79 2.88 4.80
CA ILE A 39 -4.91 2.68 3.65
C ILE A 39 -5.75 2.33 2.43
N VAL A 40 -5.44 2.94 1.30
CA VAL A 40 -6.06 2.68 0.00
C VAL A 40 -5.02 2.05 -0.92
N VAL A 41 -5.39 0.96 -1.57
CA VAL A 41 -4.61 0.33 -2.65
C VAL A 41 -5.53 -0.12 -3.76
N HIS A 42 -5.03 -0.20 -4.98
CA HIS A 42 -5.79 -0.75 -6.11
C HIS A 42 -5.06 -1.92 -6.77
N LEU A 43 -5.60 -3.13 -6.59
CA LEU A 43 -5.09 -4.32 -7.26
C LEU A 43 -5.61 -4.39 -8.70
N ARG A 44 -4.92 -3.71 -9.62
CA ARG A 44 -5.26 -3.70 -11.05
C ARG A 44 -5.05 -5.06 -11.71
N GLU A 45 -5.89 -5.44 -12.67
CA GLU A 45 -5.73 -6.68 -13.46
C GLU A 45 -4.34 -6.79 -14.12
N ASP A 46 -3.82 -5.67 -14.65
CA ASP A 46 -2.50 -5.58 -15.28
C ASP A 46 -1.32 -5.51 -14.29
N ARG A 47 -1.59 -5.52 -12.98
CA ARG A 47 -0.59 -5.43 -11.89
C ARG A 47 0.42 -4.29 -12.07
N ARG A 48 -0.03 -3.16 -12.62
CA ARG A 48 0.84 -2.01 -12.93
C ARG A 48 1.62 -1.49 -11.72
N HIS A 49 1.03 -1.54 -10.52
CA HIS A 49 1.65 -1.02 -9.29
C HIS A 49 1.60 -2.06 -8.16
N ILE A 50 0.47 -2.17 -7.47
CA ILE A 50 0.23 -3.14 -6.39
C ILE A 50 0.11 -4.55 -6.96
N ASN A 51 0.69 -5.52 -6.25
CA ASN A 51 0.58 -6.95 -6.55
C ASN A 51 -0.09 -7.75 -5.42
N GLU A 52 -0.27 -9.04 -5.62
CA GLU A 52 -0.92 -9.96 -4.70
C GLU A 52 -0.20 -10.07 -3.36
N ARG A 53 1.14 -10.02 -3.36
CA ARG A 53 1.95 -10.06 -2.14
C ARG A 53 1.68 -8.81 -1.30
N ASP A 54 1.60 -7.65 -1.93
CA ASP A 54 1.28 -6.40 -1.25
C ASP A 54 -0.12 -6.47 -0.61
N VAL A 55 -1.15 -6.89 -1.37
CA VAL A 55 -2.52 -7.02 -0.84
C VAL A 55 -2.61 -8.01 0.30
N ARG A 56 -1.98 -9.19 0.18
CA ARG A 56 -1.99 -10.21 1.23
C ARG A 56 -1.40 -9.66 2.53
N LEU A 57 -0.22 -9.04 2.45
CA LEU A 57 0.45 -8.49 3.62
C LEU A 57 -0.30 -7.29 4.21
N LEU A 58 -0.86 -6.42 3.38
CA LEU A 58 -1.69 -5.31 3.86
C LEU A 58 -2.92 -5.81 4.62
N ARG A 59 -3.59 -6.87 4.13
CA ARG A 59 -4.72 -7.49 4.85
C ARG A 59 -4.32 -8.11 6.19
N GLU A 60 -3.10 -8.61 6.31
CA GLU A 60 -2.57 -9.22 7.54
C GLU A 60 -2.10 -8.17 8.56
N LEU A 61 -1.55 -7.05 8.10
CA LEU A 61 -0.79 -6.11 8.94
C LEU A 61 -1.46 -4.76 9.17
N VAL A 62 -2.27 -4.26 8.24
CA VAL A 62 -2.99 -2.98 8.42
C VAL A 62 -4.09 -3.16 9.46
N THR A 63 -4.12 -2.27 10.45
CA THR A 63 -5.06 -2.34 11.59
C THR A 63 -6.21 -1.34 11.45
N THR A 64 -6.02 -0.30 10.66
CA THR A 64 -7.02 0.68 10.25
C THR A 64 -7.84 0.16 9.07
N LYS A 65 -8.71 0.99 8.48
CA LYS A 65 -9.49 0.59 7.31
C LYS A 65 -8.55 0.31 6.14
N LEU A 66 -8.65 -0.88 5.54
CA LEU A 66 -8.07 -1.17 4.22
C LEU A 66 -9.14 -1.05 3.13
N ASP A 67 -8.92 -0.16 2.16
CA ASP A 67 -9.74 0.05 0.96
C ASP A 67 -9.00 -0.52 -0.27
N LEU A 68 -9.67 -1.36 -1.07
CA LEU A 68 -9.08 -2.23 -2.10
C LEU A 68 -9.69 -2.03 -3.49
#